data_AF-T1A527-F1
#
_entry.id   AF-T1A527-F1
#
_cell.length_a   1.000
_cell.length_b   1.000
_cell.length_c   1.000
_cell.angle_alpha   90.00
_cell.angle_beta   90.00
_cell.angle_gamma   90.00
#
_symmetry.space_group_name_H-M   'P 1'
#
loop_
_entity.id
_entity.type
_entity.pdbx_description
1 polymer ?
#
loop_
_entity_poly.entity_id
_entity_poly.type
_entity_poly.pdbx_seq_one_letter_code
_entity_poly.pdbx_strand_id
1 'polypeptide(L)' 'DYVQQLRTRIEALDDAQVQAAARAVVRPAHYTWVVVGDLGKIEQPIRALNLGEVQVIDSEGAIVR' A
#
# COMPACT_ATOMS: atom_id res chain seq x y z
N ASP A 1 -29.11 1.34 14.10
CA ASP A 1 -29.38 1.59 12.66
C ASP A 1 -28.10 1.80 11.82
N TYR A 2 -26.97 2.16 12.43
CA TYR A 2 -25.65 2.34 11.80
C TYR A 2 -25.32 1.35 10.66
N VAL A 3 -25.44 0.05 10.90
CA VAL A 3 -25.10 -1.00 9.91
C VAL A 3 -25.95 -0.89 8.64
N GLN A 4 -27.24 -0.59 8.78
CA GLN A 4 -28.15 -0.44 7.63
C GLN A 4 -27.83 0.84 6.85
N GLN A 5 -27.58 1.95 7.54
CA GLN A 5 -27.19 3.22 6.90
C GLN A 5 -25.82 3.17 6.24
N LEU A 6 -24.87 2.40 6.79
CA LEU A 6 -23.56 2.20 6.17
C LEU A 6 -23.68 1.43 4.87
N ARG A 7 -24.46 0.34 4.86
CA ARG A 7 -24.71 -0.46 3.66
C ARG A 7 -25.28 0.40 2.52
N THR A 8 -26.37 1.12 2.77
CA THR A 8 -27.01 1.97 1.75
C THR A 8 -26.05 3.03 1.19
N ARG A 9 -25.19 3.61 2.05
CA ARG A 9 -24.18 4.57 1.58
C ARG A 9 -23.13 3.94 0.69
N ILE A 10 -22.66 2.73 1.01
CA ILE A 10 -21.66 2.02 0.21
C ILE A 10 -22.25 1.60 -1.14
N GLU A 11 -23.46 1.04 -1.15
CA GLU A 11 -24.13 0.57 -2.38
C GLU A 11 -24.51 1.71 -3.33
N ALA A 12 -24.63 2.95 -2.83
CA ALA A 12 -24.93 4.14 -3.63
C ALA A 12 -23.70 4.81 -4.24
N LEU A 13 -22.47 4.35 -3.93
CA LEU A 13 -21.25 4.92 -4.51
C LEU A 13 -21.16 4.60 -6.00
N ASP A 14 -20.86 5.62 -6.81
CA ASP A 14 -20.50 5.45 -8.21
C ASP A 14 -18.98 5.50 -8.45
N ASP A 15 -18.55 5.09 -9.64
CA ASP A 15 -17.13 5.08 -10.02
C ASP A 15 -16.48 6.47 -9.92
N ALA A 16 -17.21 7.54 -10.25
CA ALA A 16 -16.66 8.89 -10.24
C ALA A 16 -16.35 9.35 -8.81
N GLN A 17 -17.23 9.04 -7.86
CA GLN A 17 -17.05 9.31 -6.43
C GLN A 17 -15.87 8.52 -5.86
N VAL A 18 -15.77 7.22 -6.17
CA VAL A 18 -14.66 6.37 -5.72
C VAL A 18 -13.33 6.88 -6.29
N GLN A 19 -13.30 7.22 -7.58
CA GLN A 19 -12.09 7.78 -8.20
C GLN A 19 -11.70 9.14 -7.64
N ALA A 20 -12.67 10.03 -7.35
CA ALA A 20 -12.41 11.32 -6.75
C ALA A 20 -11.81 11.18 -5.33
N ALA A 21 -12.38 10.28 -4.52
CA ALA A 21 -11.84 9.95 -3.20
C ALA A 21 -10.42 9.36 -3.31
N ALA A 22 -10.19 8.41 -4.21
CA ALA A 22 -8.86 7.84 -4.44
C ALA A 22 -7.84 8.92 -4.82
N ARG A 23 -8.19 9.83 -5.76
CA ARG A 23 -7.33 10.97 -6.11
C ARG A 23 -7.09 11.93 -4.94
N ALA A 24 -7.98 12.00 -3.96
CA ALA A 24 -7.78 12.86 -2.79
C ALA A 24 -6.77 12.25 -1.79
N VAL A 25 -6.71 10.92 -1.64
CA VAL A 25 -5.97 10.27 -0.55
C VAL A 25 -4.79 9.40 -1.00
N VAL A 26 -4.80 8.88 -2.23
CA VAL A 26 -3.72 8.05 -2.77
C VAL A 26 -2.58 8.96 -3.18
N ARG A 27 -1.45 8.82 -2.49
CA ARG A 27 -0.22 9.60 -2.69
C ARG A 27 0.96 8.63 -2.75
N PRO A 28 1.23 7.99 -3.91
CA PRO A 28 2.24 6.94 -4.00
C PRO A 28 3.64 7.36 -3.53
N ALA A 29 4.00 8.63 -3.76
CA ALA A 29 5.27 9.20 -3.31
C ALA A 29 5.39 9.34 -1.78
N HIS A 30 4.30 9.13 -1.02
CA HIS A 30 4.26 9.23 0.44
C HIS A 30 4.11 7.85 1.10
N TYR A 31 4.22 6.76 0.34
CA TYR A 31 4.07 5.41 0.88
C TYR A 31 5.40 4.85 1.35
N THR A 32 5.38 4.27 2.55
CA THR A 32 6.44 3.39 3.04
C THR A 32 6.03 1.95 2.73
N TRP A 33 6.83 1.26 1.92
CA TRP A 33 6.59 -0.13 1.55
C TRP A 33 7.29 -1.07 2.51
N VAL A 34 6.56 -2.06 3.03
CA VAL A 34 7.13 -3.17 3.80
C VAL A 34 6.82 -4.45 3.03
N VAL A 35 7.87 -5.16 2.62
CA VAL A 35 7.76 -6.41 1.85
C VAL A 35 8.42 -7.51 2.66
N VAL A 36 7.70 -8.59 2.93
CA VAL A 36 8.17 -9.71 3.75
C VAL A 36 8.23 -10.97 2.89
N GLY A 37 9.38 -11.63 2.88
CA GLY A 37 9.58 -12.86 2.14
C GLY A 37 11.04 -13.32 2.11
N ASP A 38 11.29 -14.33 1.29
CA ASP A 38 12.63 -14.84 1.02
C ASP A 38 13.46 -13.77 0.27
N LEU A 39 14.45 -13.19 0.95
CA LEU A 39 15.27 -12.10 0.42
C LEU A 39 15.88 -12.43 -0.95
N GLY A 40 16.37 -13.66 -1.12
CA GLY A 40 17.00 -14.11 -2.36
C GLY A 40 16.02 -14.18 -3.55
N LYS A 41 14.72 -14.18 -3.30
CA LYS A 41 13.67 -14.19 -4.33
C LYS A 41 13.09 -12.81 -4.61
N ILE A 42 13.04 -11.92 -3.61
CA ILE A 42 12.28 -10.67 -3.71
C ILE A 42 13.14 -9.42 -3.93
N GLU A 43 14.41 -9.40 -3.51
CA GLU A 43 15.18 -8.15 -3.50
C GLU A 43 15.31 -7.53 -4.90
N GLN A 44 15.74 -8.33 -5.88
CA GLN A 44 15.93 -7.86 -7.24
C GLN A 44 14.64 -7.34 -7.90
N PRO A 45 13.52 -8.09 -7.93
CA PRO A 45 12.29 -7.58 -8.53
C PRO A 45 11.73 -6.35 -7.80
N ILE A 46 11.91 -6.22 -6.47
CA ILE A 46 11.48 -5.02 -5.74
C ILE A 46 12.32 -3.80 -6.12
N ARG A 47 13.66 -3.92 -6.17
CA ARG A 47 14.53 -2.82 -6.62
C ARG A 47 14.22 -2.42 -8.06
N ALA A 48 13.85 -3.36 -8.92
CA ALA A 48 13.47 -3.10 -10.32
C ALA A 48 12.19 -2.25 -10.47
N LEU A 49 11.32 -2.18 -9.44
CA LEU A 49 10.14 -1.32 -9.45
C LEU A 49 10.48 0.17 -9.28
N ASN A 50 11.71 0.50 -8.87
CA ASN A 50 12.18 1.88 -8.70
C ASN A 50 11.26 2.72 -7.79
N LEU A 51 10.83 2.14 -6.67
CA LEU A 51 9.91 2.77 -5.70
C LEU A 51 10.61 3.66 -4.67
N GLY A 52 11.93 3.77 -4.74
CA GLY A 52 12.76 4.54 -3.82
C GLY A 52 13.94 3.73 -3.27
N GLU A 53 14.53 4.22 -2.17
CA GLU A 53 15.56 3.52 -1.43
C GLU A 53 15.01 2.22 -0.82
N VAL A 54 15.78 1.14 -0.91
CA VAL A 54 15.41 -0.16 -0.35
C VAL A 54 16.40 -0.52 0.73
N GLN A 55 15.87 -0.65 1.95
CA GLN A 55 16.57 -1.16 3.13
C GLN A 55 16.14 -2.61 3.38
N VAL A 56 17.11 -3.45 3.74
CA VAL A 56 16.92 -4.84 4.15
C VAL A 56 17.03 -4.90 5.66
N ILE A 57 15.96 -5.38 6.27
CA ILE A 57 15.85 -5.56 7.72
C ILE A 57 15.82 -7.07 7.99
N ASP A 58 16.64 -7.52 8.93
CA ASP A 58 16.65 -8.93 9.34
C ASP A 58 15.50 -9.27 10.30
N SER A 59 15.43 -10.51 10.76
CA SER A 59 14.36 -10.97 11.65
C SER A 59 14.38 -10.32 13.04
N GLU A 60 15.50 -9.72 13.44
CA GLU A 60 15.67 -9.03 14.72
C GLU A 60 15.41 -7.53 14.61
N GLY A 61 15.08 -7.04 13.42
CA GLY A 61 14.81 -5.62 13.17
C GLY A 61 16.05 -4.79 12.89
N ALA A 62 17.22 -5.41 12.72
CA ALA A 62 18.44 -4.69 12.38
C ALA A 62 18.51 -4.42 10.87
N ILE A 63 18.93 -3.20 10.51
CA ILE A 63 19.23 -2.87 9.12
C ILE A 63 20.56 -3.51 8.75
N VAL A 64 20.54 -4.40 7.76
CA VAL A 64 21.73 -5.13 7.29
C VAL A 64 22.21 -4.65 5.92
N ARG A 65 21.39 -3.89 5.19
CA ARG A 65 21.69 -3.27 3.90
C ARG A 65 20.70 -2.16 3.60
#